data_AF-A0A3Q9IQ58-F1
#
_entry.id   AF-A0A3Q9IQ58-F1
#
_cell.length_a   1.000
_cell.length_b   1.000
_cell.length_c   1.000
_cell.angle_alpha   90.00
_cell.angle_beta   90.00
_cell.angle_gamma   90.00
#
_symmetry.space_group_name_H-M   'P 1'
#
loop_
_entity.id
_entity.type
_entity.pdbx_description
1 polymer ?
#
loop_
_entity_poly.entity_id
_entity_poly.type
_entity_poly.pdbx_seq_one_letter_code
_entity_poly.pdbx_strand_id
1 'polypeptide(L)'
;MNKYIYIGFLFLLLGCQKEGIVSFDQKKDCIQFNYDPQENQMVLEYDFAFQSVVGKDEWGYPTIYLGDSISRDTISVFLSLMGHASDVDREFKLKTVPLELLEELPLATVEFLPKYTFRANRLLDTVQVVLIRPERRGKYAVGITFDFEDASSLFDSGAEEQSVYQVMVSDRYEKPADWAEGENALGEFSEEKYAFFVTILGVKFSPYLDWGTYNQVLRDKLAEFNEKHPDAPKDFSFPVWTKPNWWDWYMGAGTYLGEFSEAKKEFVISVVGEENYTSYTDWASFMPKLREAYDAYNEKHPDEPLPFAPFPPDPEVSDNDK
;
A
#
# COMPACT_ATOMS: atom_id res chain seq x y z
N MET A 1 32.84 -86.80 -16.72
CA MET A 1 31.94 -86.33 -17.77
C MET A 1 30.70 -85.76 -17.08
N ASN A 2 30.40 -84.47 -17.31
CA ASN A 2 29.23 -83.69 -16.84
C ASN A 2 29.12 -83.45 -15.31
N LYS A 3 28.55 -82.37 -14.77
CA LYS A 3 28.31 -80.92 -15.06
C LYS A 3 27.49 -80.41 -13.83
N TYR A 4 27.30 -79.09 -13.67
CA TYR A 4 26.48 -78.34 -12.66
C TYR A 4 27.24 -78.01 -11.35
N ILE A 5 27.84 -76.81 -11.17
CA ILE A 5 27.29 -75.44 -10.92
C ILE A 5 26.51 -75.34 -9.60
N TYR A 6 27.04 -74.57 -8.63
CA TYR A 6 26.35 -73.44 -7.98
C TYR A 6 27.38 -72.45 -7.43
N ILE A 7 27.30 -71.22 -7.93
CA ILE A 7 28.08 -70.04 -7.54
C ILE A 7 27.50 -69.52 -6.22
N GLY A 8 28.30 -69.57 -5.16
CA GLY A 8 27.99 -68.99 -3.85
C GLY A 8 28.77 -67.71 -3.63
N PHE A 9 28.04 -66.60 -3.72
CA PHE A 9 28.43 -65.22 -3.44
C PHE A 9 28.90 -65.04 -1.98
N LEU A 10 30.14 -64.61 -1.74
CA LEU A 10 30.50 -63.86 -0.52
C LEU A 10 31.85 -63.13 -0.65
N PHE A 11 31.89 -62.10 -1.50
CA PHE A 11 32.87 -61.03 -1.41
C PHE A 11 32.12 -59.72 -1.51
N LEU A 12 32.07 -58.96 -0.41
CA LEU A 12 31.99 -57.50 -0.36
C LEU A 12 32.06 -57.06 1.11
N LEU A 13 33.24 -57.25 1.71
CA LEU A 13 33.74 -56.41 2.79
C LEU A 13 34.33 -55.16 2.13
N LEU A 14 33.52 -54.11 1.96
CA LEU A 14 34.04 -52.74 1.83
C LEU A 14 33.05 -51.84 2.56
N GLY A 15 33.39 -51.51 3.81
CA GLY A 15 32.68 -50.51 4.58
C GLY A 15 32.69 -49.18 3.84
N CYS A 16 31.54 -48.50 3.87
CA CYS A 16 31.47 -47.09 3.55
C CYS A 16 32.48 -46.35 4.43
N GLN A 17 33.58 -45.89 3.85
CA GLN A 17 34.29 -44.77 4.43
C GLN A 17 33.28 -43.62 4.45
N LYS A 18 32.89 -43.19 5.66
CA LYS A 18 32.32 -41.86 5.84
C LYS A 18 33.37 -40.90 5.27
N GLU A 19 33.14 -40.40 4.07
CA GLU A 19 33.86 -39.22 3.59
C GLU A 19 33.76 -38.18 4.70
N GLY A 20 34.92 -37.76 5.19
CA GLY A 20 35.00 -36.75 6.24
C GLY A 20 34.22 -35.54 5.77
N ILE A 21 33.23 -35.12 6.57
CA ILE A 21 32.57 -33.83 6.39
C ILE A 21 33.70 -32.81 6.28
N VAL A 22 33.70 -32.04 5.19
CA VAL A 22 34.60 -30.90 5.02
C VAL A 22 34.36 -29.98 6.21
N SER A 23 35.23 -30.06 7.19
CA SER A 23 35.22 -29.17 8.35
C SER A 23 36.04 -27.96 7.95
N PHE A 24 35.39 -26.79 7.95
CA PHE A 24 36.12 -25.54 7.89
C PHE A 24 36.95 -25.43 9.18
N ASP A 25 38.27 -25.36 9.04
CA ASP A 25 39.25 -25.25 10.14
C ASP A 25 39.22 -23.83 10.73
N GLN A 26 38.05 -23.41 11.20
CA GLN A 26 37.84 -22.14 11.90
C GLN A 26 37.54 -22.42 13.37
N LYS A 27 38.11 -21.59 14.24
CA LYS A 27 37.98 -21.73 15.71
C LYS A 27 36.58 -21.36 16.22
N LYS A 28 35.81 -20.62 15.43
CA LYS A 28 34.42 -20.25 15.70
C LYS A 28 33.57 -20.66 14.50
N ASP A 29 32.30 -20.96 14.76
CA ASP A 29 31.32 -21.07 13.68
C ASP A 29 31.08 -19.69 13.05
N CYS A 30 30.73 -19.67 11.78
CA CYS A 30 30.45 -18.44 11.06
C CYS A 30 28.95 -18.19 10.91
N ILE A 31 28.55 -16.95 11.08
CA ILE A 31 27.18 -16.48 10.86
C ILE A 31 27.12 -15.60 9.62
N GLN A 32 26.04 -15.72 8.87
CA GLN A 32 25.78 -14.94 7.67
C GLN A 32 24.28 -14.76 7.48
N PHE A 33 23.89 -13.83 6.62
CA PHE A 33 22.50 -13.75 6.20
C PHE A 33 22.14 -14.91 5.28
N ASN A 34 20.86 -15.19 5.19
CA ASN A 34 20.32 -16.14 4.24
C ASN A 34 19.32 -15.43 3.32
N TYR A 35 19.13 -16.00 2.13
CA TYR A 35 18.10 -15.54 1.21
C TYR A 35 16.72 -15.63 1.86
N ASP A 36 15.85 -14.68 1.52
CA ASP A 36 14.43 -14.83 1.80
C ASP A 36 13.94 -16.12 1.13
N PRO A 37 13.31 -17.07 1.86
CA PRO A 37 12.83 -18.33 1.29
C PRO A 37 11.82 -18.18 0.16
N GLN A 38 11.12 -17.04 0.08
CA GLN A 38 10.12 -16.75 -0.94
C GLN A 38 10.74 -16.05 -2.15
N GLU A 39 11.56 -15.02 -1.90
CA GLU A 39 12.07 -14.14 -2.96
C GLU A 39 13.44 -14.59 -3.49
N ASN A 40 14.13 -15.53 -2.81
CA ASN A 40 15.46 -16.04 -3.17
C ASN A 40 16.51 -14.93 -3.40
N GLN A 41 16.39 -13.82 -2.67
CA GLN A 41 17.30 -12.68 -2.68
C GLN A 41 17.59 -12.17 -1.26
N MET A 42 18.68 -11.42 -1.10
CA MET A 42 19.06 -10.72 0.14
C MET A 42 18.82 -9.21 0.04
N VAL A 43 17.76 -8.85 -0.69
CA VAL A 43 17.31 -7.47 -0.88
C VAL A 43 15.85 -7.42 -0.44
N LEU A 44 15.55 -6.50 0.47
CA LEU A 44 14.19 -6.17 0.87
C LEU A 44 13.82 -4.81 0.30
N GLU A 45 12.79 -4.77 -0.54
CA GLU A 45 12.13 -3.54 -0.93
C GLU A 45 10.92 -3.31 -0.02
N TYR A 46 10.93 -2.21 0.73
CA TYR A 46 9.91 -1.88 1.70
C TYR A 46 9.29 -0.52 1.40
N ASP A 47 7.99 -0.47 1.14
CA ASP A 47 7.26 0.75 0.81
C ASP A 47 6.32 1.16 1.95
N PHE A 48 6.68 2.20 2.71
CA PHE A 48 5.86 2.74 3.80
C PHE A 48 4.55 3.35 3.29
N ALA A 49 4.55 3.98 2.11
CA ALA A 49 3.43 4.77 1.61
C ALA A 49 2.17 3.90 1.40
N PHE A 50 2.39 2.63 1.03
CA PHE A 50 1.36 1.71 0.59
C PHE A 50 1.31 0.40 1.36
N GLN A 51 1.80 0.39 2.60
CA GLN A 51 1.52 -0.70 3.53
C GLN A 51 0.01 -0.85 3.75
N SER A 52 -0.42 -2.10 3.90
CA SER A 52 -1.83 -2.44 4.02
C SER A 52 -2.07 -3.59 4.96
N VAL A 53 -3.29 -3.65 5.49
CA VAL A 53 -3.78 -4.75 6.32
C VAL A 53 -5.02 -5.36 5.69
N VAL A 54 -5.28 -6.63 6.03
CA VAL A 54 -6.52 -7.29 5.66
C VAL A 54 -7.67 -6.65 6.43
N GLY A 55 -8.64 -6.10 5.71
CA GLY A 55 -9.81 -5.42 6.26
C GLY A 55 -10.79 -5.08 5.16
N LYS A 56 -12.02 -4.66 5.46
CA LYS A 56 -12.96 -4.23 4.41
C LYS A 56 -13.00 -2.72 4.36
N ASP A 57 -12.73 -2.14 3.20
CA ASP A 57 -13.09 -0.74 2.93
C ASP A 57 -14.62 -0.58 2.81
N GLU A 58 -15.07 0.65 2.56
CA GLU A 58 -16.49 1.00 2.39
C GLU A 58 -17.18 0.24 1.24
N TRP A 59 -16.41 -0.22 0.26
CA TRP A 59 -16.89 -0.96 -0.91
C TRP A 59 -16.68 -2.47 -0.79
N GLY A 60 -16.16 -2.95 0.36
CA GLY A 60 -15.96 -4.36 0.67
C GLY A 60 -14.67 -4.96 0.10
N TYR A 61 -13.73 -4.15 -0.41
CA TYR A 61 -12.41 -4.66 -0.82
C TYR A 61 -11.58 -5.06 0.40
N PRO A 62 -10.85 -6.18 0.34
CA PRO A 62 -10.22 -6.82 1.49
C PRO A 62 -8.91 -6.15 1.97
N THR A 63 -8.61 -4.93 1.51
CA THR A 63 -7.33 -4.25 1.75
C THR A 63 -7.56 -2.82 2.24
N ILE A 64 -7.02 -2.50 3.41
CA ILE A 64 -7.01 -1.13 3.96
C ILE A 64 -5.57 -0.63 3.96
N TYR A 65 -5.31 0.47 3.28
CA TYR A 65 -4.00 1.14 3.28
C TYR A 65 -3.82 1.96 4.55
N LEU A 66 -2.63 1.91 5.15
CA LEU A 66 -2.36 2.58 6.41
C LEU A 66 -1.92 4.04 6.23
N GLY A 67 -1.33 4.35 5.07
CA GLY A 67 -0.82 5.68 4.76
C GLY A 67 0.16 6.20 5.81
N ASP A 68 0.03 7.48 6.19
CA ASP A 68 0.82 8.17 7.20
C ASP A 68 0.49 7.75 8.66
N SER A 69 -0.41 6.79 8.85
CA SER A 69 -0.78 6.29 10.19
C SER A 69 0.30 5.42 10.85
N ILE A 70 1.26 4.93 10.06
CA ILE A 70 2.39 4.14 10.58
C ILE A 70 3.70 4.94 10.51
N SER A 71 4.47 4.85 11.59
CA SER A 71 5.78 5.50 11.70
C SER A 71 6.94 4.48 11.76
N ARG A 72 6.62 3.19 11.87
CA ARG A 72 7.59 2.10 12.01
C ARG A 72 6.94 0.78 11.64
N ASP A 73 7.75 -0.20 11.26
CA ASP A 73 7.30 -1.58 11.07
C ASP A 73 8.41 -2.59 11.37
N THR A 74 8.04 -3.84 11.60
CA THR A 74 8.96 -4.93 11.93
C THR A 74 9.19 -5.83 10.73
N ILE A 75 10.44 -5.94 10.30
CA ILE A 75 10.84 -6.83 9.18
C ILE A 75 11.57 -8.06 9.72
N SER A 76 11.51 -9.15 8.96
CA SER A 76 12.23 -10.39 9.28
C SER A 76 13.54 -10.45 8.49
N VAL A 77 14.62 -10.81 9.16
CA VAL A 77 15.94 -11.02 8.58
C VAL A 77 16.34 -12.47 8.78
N PHE A 78 16.66 -13.15 7.69
CA PHE A 78 16.98 -14.57 7.68
C PHE A 78 18.48 -14.80 7.83
N LEU A 79 18.84 -15.79 8.62
CA LEU A 79 20.21 -16.07 9.02
C LEU A 79 20.55 -17.53 8.72
N SER A 80 21.81 -17.79 8.40
CA SER A 80 22.35 -19.14 8.30
C SER A 80 23.67 -19.25 9.04
N LEU A 81 23.97 -20.48 9.47
CA LEU A 81 25.20 -20.82 10.15
C LEU A 81 26.07 -21.72 9.25
N MET A 82 27.33 -21.33 9.08
CA MET A 82 28.38 -22.18 8.54
C MET A 82 29.17 -22.80 9.70
N GLY A 83 29.06 -24.12 9.87
CA GLY A 83 29.66 -24.82 11.00
C GLY A 83 28.65 -25.77 11.62
N HIS A 84 28.65 -25.86 12.95
CA HIS A 84 27.84 -26.84 13.67
C HIS A 84 26.69 -26.20 14.45
N ALA A 85 25.53 -26.88 14.42
CA ALA A 85 24.45 -26.54 15.33
C ALA A 85 24.92 -26.79 16.77
N SER A 86 24.95 -25.73 17.57
CA SER A 86 25.26 -25.80 19.01
C SER A 86 24.00 -26.15 19.81
N ASP A 87 24.15 -26.85 20.93
CA ASP A 87 23.08 -27.16 21.88
C ASP A 87 22.72 -25.97 22.79
N VAL A 88 23.45 -24.86 22.70
CA VAL A 88 23.18 -23.62 23.42
C VAL A 88 22.88 -22.46 22.48
N ASP A 89 22.09 -21.52 23.00
CA ASP A 89 21.81 -20.24 22.36
C ASP A 89 23.09 -19.39 22.28
N ARG A 90 23.29 -18.70 21.16
CA ARG A 90 24.49 -17.87 20.93
C ARG A 90 24.10 -16.45 20.61
N GLU A 91 24.67 -15.51 21.36
CA GLU A 91 24.39 -14.09 21.19
C GLU A 91 25.18 -13.48 20.03
N PHE A 92 24.57 -12.52 19.35
CA PHE A 92 25.21 -11.66 18.36
C PHE A 92 24.57 -10.27 18.34
N LYS A 93 25.18 -9.34 17.62
CA LYS A 93 24.69 -7.97 17.43
C LYS A 93 24.66 -7.60 15.96
N LEU A 94 23.81 -6.64 15.63
CA LEU A 94 23.65 -6.10 14.29
C LEU A 94 23.96 -4.60 14.31
N LYS A 95 24.42 -4.08 13.17
CA LYS A 95 24.61 -2.66 12.91
C LYS A 95 24.25 -2.35 11.46
N THR A 96 24.10 -1.07 11.15
CA THR A 96 23.91 -0.59 9.78
C THR A 96 25.24 -0.21 9.14
N VAL A 97 25.34 -0.39 7.83
CA VAL A 97 26.42 0.11 6.97
C VAL A 97 25.83 0.78 5.73
N PRO A 98 26.50 1.82 5.16
CA PRO A 98 26.13 2.34 3.85
C PRO A 98 26.34 1.27 2.77
N LEU A 99 25.58 1.37 1.68
CA LEU A 99 25.72 0.49 0.52
C LEU A 99 26.52 1.22 -0.57
N GLU A 100 27.68 0.68 -0.95
CA GLU A 100 28.63 1.33 -1.88
C GLU A 100 27.98 1.72 -3.23
N LEU A 101 27.06 0.88 -3.75
CA LEU A 101 26.39 1.15 -5.02
C LEU A 101 25.21 2.12 -4.92
N LEU A 102 24.82 2.52 -3.70
CA LEU A 102 23.66 3.37 -3.42
C LEU A 102 24.00 4.53 -2.47
N GLU A 103 25.27 4.97 -2.44
CA GLU A 103 25.75 6.04 -1.56
C GLU A 103 25.05 7.39 -1.76
N GLU A 104 24.43 7.60 -2.94
CA GLU A 104 23.64 8.80 -3.22
C GLU A 104 22.30 8.83 -2.49
N LEU A 105 21.80 7.67 -2.05
CA LEU A 105 20.55 7.59 -1.28
C LEU A 105 20.81 7.89 0.20
N PRO A 106 19.93 8.67 0.85
CA PRO A 106 19.99 8.85 2.29
C PRO A 106 19.82 7.50 3.02
N LEU A 107 20.46 7.38 4.19
CA LEU A 107 20.41 6.15 4.99
C LEU A 107 19.01 5.95 5.59
N ALA A 108 18.46 4.76 5.42
CA ALA A 108 17.27 4.35 6.15
C ALA A 108 17.61 4.13 7.63
N THR A 109 16.64 4.39 8.51
CA THR A 109 16.81 4.21 9.97
C THR A 109 16.30 2.83 10.39
N VAL A 110 17.17 2.08 11.07
CA VAL A 110 16.86 0.75 11.61
C VAL A 110 17.12 0.75 13.11
N GLU A 111 16.11 0.38 13.89
CA GLU A 111 16.24 0.15 15.32
C GLU A 111 16.54 -1.33 15.58
N PHE A 112 17.63 -1.58 16.33
CA PHE A 112 18.07 -2.91 16.73
C PHE A 112 17.79 -3.17 18.21
N LEU A 113 17.57 -4.44 18.54
CA LEU A 113 17.66 -4.88 19.93
C LEU A 113 19.11 -4.77 20.42
N PRO A 114 19.35 -4.55 21.73
CA PRO A 114 20.71 -4.49 22.27
C PRO A 114 21.53 -5.76 22.00
N LYS A 115 20.84 -6.91 21.88
CA LYS A 115 21.40 -8.22 21.59
C LYS A 115 20.36 -9.09 20.86
N TYR A 116 20.85 -9.96 19.98
CA TYR A 116 20.09 -11.00 19.31
C TYR A 116 20.61 -12.38 19.71
N THR A 117 19.80 -13.40 19.46
CA THR A 117 20.12 -14.78 19.79
C THR A 117 19.91 -15.67 18.57
N PHE A 118 20.96 -16.41 18.20
CA PHE A 118 20.86 -17.54 17.29
C PHE A 118 20.52 -18.78 18.11
N ARG A 119 19.35 -19.35 17.87
CA ARG A 119 18.73 -20.39 18.70
C ARG A 119 19.46 -21.73 18.59
N ALA A 120 19.57 -22.43 19.72
CA ALA A 120 20.17 -23.75 19.81
C ALA A 120 19.53 -24.77 18.86
N ASN A 121 20.33 -25.75 18.43
CA ASN A 121 19.98 -26.89 17.59
C ASN A 121 19.45 -26.51 16.20
N ARG A 122 19.87 -25.36 15.65
CA ARG A 122 19.48 -24.86 14.32
C ARG A 122 20.69 -24.51 13.47
N LEU A 123 20.50 -24.57 12.15
CA LEU A 123 21.42 -24.03 11.14
C LEU A 123 20.83 -22.83 10.40
N LEU A 124 19.52 -22.62 10.51
CA LEU A 124 18.79 -21.49 9.96
C LEU A 124 18.03 -20.82 11.10
N ASP A 125 18.02 -19.49 11.09
CA ASP A 125 17.27 -18.71 12.06
C ASP A 125 16.65 -17.46 11.42
N THR A 126 15.82 -16.77 12.18
CA THR A 126 15.15 -15.55 11.76
C THR A 126 15.07 -14.61 12.95
N VAL A 127 15.48 -13.37 12.73
CA VAL A 127 15.36 -12.29 13.72
C VAL A 127 14.51 -11.16 13.15
N GLN A 128 14.01 -10.33 14.06
CA GLN A 128 13.21 -9.17 13.71
C GLN A 128 13.97 -7.88 13.99
N VAL A 129 13.92 -6.94 13.05
CA VAL A 129 14.44 -5.59 13.23
C VAL A 129 13.33 -4.59 12.90
N VAL A 130 13.42 -3.38 13.44
CA VAL A 130 12.38 -2.36 13.25
C VAL A 130 12.87 -1.31 12.26
N LEU A 131 12.17 -1.17 11.14
CA LEU A 131 12.35 -0.06 10.22
C LEU A 131 11.59 1.15 10.73
N ILE A 132 12.22 2.31 10.70
CA ILE A 132 11.59 3.58 11.06
C ILE A 132 11.27 4.34 9.77
N ARG A 133 10.03 4.82 9.68
CA ARG A 133 9.60 5.63 8.55
C ARG A 133 10.43 6.92 8.49
N PRO A 134 11.01 7.26 7.33
CA PRO A 134 11.77 8.50 7.20
C PRO A 134 10.91 9.74 7.46
N GLU A 135 11.50 10.78 8.07
CA GLU A 135 10.79 12.05 8.31
C GLU A 135 10.45 12.81 7.01
N ARG A 136 11.23 12.57 5.95
CA ARG A 136 11.04 13.18 4.63
C ARG A 136 10.70 12.11 3.61
N ARG A 137 9.69 12.36 2.79
CA ARG A 137 9.35 11.47 1.67
C ARG A 137 10.55 11.32 0.73
N GLY A 138 10.81 10.10 0.30
CA GLY A 138 12.05 9.79 -0.40
C GLY A 138 12.26 8.30 -0.65
N LYS A 139 13.38 8.00 -1.30
CA LYS A 139 13.95 6.66 -1.36
C LYS A 139 15.20 6.65 -0.50
N TYR A 140 15.39 5.58 0.25
CA TYR A 140 16.44 5.40 1.23
C TYR A 140 17.02 3.99 1.07
N ALA A 141 18.27 3.82 1.45
CA ALA A 141 18.90 2.51 1.42
C ALA A 141 19.82 2.32 2.61
N VAL A 142 19.93 1.08 3.09
CA VAL A 142 20.86 0.71 4.16
C VAL A 142 21.22 -0.76 4.08
N GLY A 143 22.47 -1.10 4.39
CA GLY A 143 22.89 -2.47 4.63
C GLY A 143 22.79 -2.80 6.11
N ILE A 144 22.22 -3.96 6.45
CA ILE A 144 22.30 -4.53 7.79
C ILE A 144 23.46 -5.54 7.78
N THR A 145 24.33 -5.46 8.79
CA THR A 145 25.46 -6.38 8.95
C THR A 145 25.68 -6.77 10.41
N PHE A 146 26.48 -7.81 10.64
CA PHE A 146 26.85 -8.27 11.97
C PHE A 146 27.92 -7.37 12.59
N ASP A 147 27.83 -7.13 13.89
CA ASP A 147 28.84 -6.39 14.62
C ASP A 147 29.86 -7.35 15.27
N PHE A 148 30.87 -7.74 14.50
CA PHE A 148 31.94 -8.65 14.95
C PHE A 148 33.03 -7.95 15.79
N GLU A 149 33.01 -6.62 15.89
CA GLU A 149 33.99 -5.85 16.67
C GLU A 149 33.80 -6.02 18.18
N ASP A 150 32.65 -6.54 18.60
CA ASP A 150 32.42 -6.91 19.99
C ASP A 150 33.30 -8.10 20.39
N ALA A 151 34.15 -7.90 21.39
CA ALA A 151 35.03 -8.93 21.94
C ALA A 151 34.27 -10.15 22.49
N SER A 152 32.97 -10.02 22.76
CA SER A 152 32.07 -11.11 23.16
C SER A 152 31.44 -11.87 21.98
N SER A 153 31.76 -11.50 20.73
CA SER A 153 31.23 -12.18 19.55
C SER A 153 31.60 -13.67 19.55
N LEU A 154 30.56 -14.51 19.58
CA LEU A 154 30.67 -15.97 19.52
C LEU A 154 30.82 -16.50 18.09
N PHE A 155 30.65 -15.63 17.10
CA PHE A 155 30.73 -15.96 15.67
C PHE A 155 31.87 -15.21 14.98
N ASP A 156 32.36 -15.82 13.90
CA ASP A 156 33.14 -15.14 12.87
C ASP A 156 32.25 -14.86 11.63
N SER A 157 32.78 -14.10 10.67
CA SER A 157 32.07 -13.78 9.42
C SER A 157 31.96 -14.99 8.50
N GLY A 158 30.77 -15.23 7.95
CA GLY A 158 30.56 -16.19 6.87
C GLY A 158 30.97 -15.66 5.50
N ALA A 159 30.31 -16.13 4.45
CA ALA A 159 30.56 -15.78 3.06
C ALA A 159 30.38 -14.26 2.82
N GLU A 160 31.29 -13.65 2.06
CA GLU A 160 31.34 -12.21 1.84
C GLU A 160 30.09 -11.69 1.15
N GLU A 161 29.59 -12.43 0.16
CA GLU A 161 28.35 -12.14 -0.57
C GLU A 161 27.09 -12.23 0.30
N GLN A 162 27.19 -12.86 1.48
CA GLN A 162 26.09 -12.99 2.46
C GLN A 162 26.34 -12.17 3.75
N SER A 163 27.29 -11.23 3.70
CA SER A 163 27.69 -10.41 4.85
C SER A 163 26.81 -9.17 5.07
N VAL A 164 26.04 -8.74 4.06
CA VAL A 164 25.19 -7.56 4.10
C VAL A 164 23.80 -7.87 3.55
N TYR A 165 22.77 -7.67 4.37
CA TYR A 165 21.38 -7.71 3.95
C TYR A 165 20.93 -6.32 3.51
N GLN A 166 20.53 -6.16 2.25
CA GLN A 166 20.20 -4.85 1.70
C GLN A 166 18.73 -4.52 1.95
N VAL A 167 18.47 -3.31 2.46
CA VAL A 167 17.13 -2.80 2.67
C VAL A 167 16.97 -1.51 1.87
N MET A 168 16.03 -1.52 0.92
CA MET A 168 15.61 -0.36 0.14
C MET A 168 14.26 0.10 0.67
N VAL A 169 14.20 1.32 1.20
CA VAL A 169 12.99 1.89 1.79
C VAL A 169 12.45 2.98 0.86
N SER A 170 11.18 2.89 0.49
CA SER A 170 10.45 3.93 -0.21
C SER A 170 9.38 4.51 0.70
N ASP A 171 9.26 5.82 0.71
CA ASP A 171 8.12 6.54 1.26
C ASP A 171 7.72 7.63 0.26
N ARG A 172 7.05 7.20 -0.81
CA ARG A 172 6.67 8.06 -1.92
C ARG A 172 5.24 7.80 -2.36
N TYR A 173 4.50 8.86 -2.61
CA TYR A 173 3.21 8.80 -3.29
C TYR A 173 3.38 9.30 -4.73
N GLU A 174 3.77 8.42 -5.64
CA GLU A 174 3.96 8.80 -7.04
C GLU A 174 2.63 9.20 -7.70
N LYS A 175 2.66 10.18 -8.62
CA LYS A 175 1.47 10.63 -9.35
C LYS A 175 0.90 9.47 -10.17
N PRO A 176 -0.33 9.01 -9.93
CA PRO A 176 -0.98 8.02 -10.78
C PRO A 176 -1.11 8.53 -12.22
N ALA A 177 -0.93 7.65 -13.20
CA ALA A 177 -1.06 8.01 -14.62
C ALA A 177 -2.44 8.61 -14.93
N ASP A 178 -3.48 8.02 -14.34
CA ASP A 178 -4.89 8.39 -14.56
C ASP A 178 -5.40 9.43 -13.55
N TRP A 179 -4.52 10.17 -12.86
CA TRP A 179 -4.94 11.19 -11.88
C TRP A 179 -5.94 12.20 -12.46
N ALA A 180 -5.80 12.52 -13.75
CA ALA A 180 -6.69 13.45 -14.45
C ALA A 180 -8.18 13.06 -14.35
N GLU A 181 -8.49 11.77 -14.24
CA GLU A 181 -9.87 11.27 -14.09
C GLU A 181 -10.49 11.66 -12.72
N GLY A 182 -9.67 11.85 -11.70
CA GLY A 182 -10.11 12.30 -10.37
C GLY A 182 -9.87 13.79 -10.11
N GLU A 183 -9.19 14.50 -11.01
CA GLU A 183 -8.69 15.86 -10.77
C GLU A 183 -9.82 16.88 -10.52
N ASN A 184 -10.99 16.67 -11.10
CA ASN A 184 -12.15 17.52 -10.83
C ASN A 184 -12.60 17.49 -9.36
N ALA A 185 -12.48 16.32 -8.71
CA ALA A 185 -12.87 16.13 -7.31
C ALA A 185 -11.68 16.24 -6.34
N LEU A 186 -10.47 15.90 -6.76
CA LEU A 186 -9.28 15.91 -5.90
C LEU A 186 -8.44 17.18 -6.09
N GLY A 187 -8.58 17.88 -7.21
CA GLY A 187 -7.76 19.01 -7.63
C GLY A 187 -6.37 18.58 -8.11
N GLU A 188 -5.49 19.57 -8.28
CA GLU A 188 -4.10 19.34 -8.71
C GLU A 188 -3.39 18.34 -7.80
N PHE A 189 -2.59 17.48 -8.42
CA PHE A 189 -1.81 16.47 -7.72
C PHE A 189 -0.73 17.12 -6.84
N SER A 190 -0.65 16.68 -5.60
CA SER A 190 0.55 16.82 -4.77
C SER A 190 0.77 15.56 -3.95
N GLU A 191 2.03 15.27 -3.66
CA GLU A 191 2.40 14.08 -2.89
C GLU A 191 1.80 14.10 -1.48
N GLU A 192 1.78 15.28 -0.83
CA GLU A 192 1.12 15.51 0.47
C GLU A 192 -0.38 15.25 0.43
N LYS A 193 -1.06 15.69 -0.64
CA LYS A 193 -2.50 15.46 -0.80
C LYS A 193 -2.80 13.98 -0.97
N TYR A 194 -2.00 13.27 -1.76
CA TYR A 194 -2.17 11.84 -1.96
C TYR A 194 -1.95 11.09 -0.63
N ALA A 195 -0.85 11.36 0.07
CA ALA A 195 -0.59 10.80 1.39
C ALA A 195 -1.76 11.03 2.36
N PHE A 196 -2.29 12.25 2.40
CA PHE A 196 -3.40 12.61 3.25
C PHE A 196 -4.65 11.76 2.98
N PHE A 197 -5.12 11.66 1.73
CA PHE A 197 -6.34 10.91 1.49
C PHE A 197 -6.16 9.40 1.65
N VAL A 198 -4.98 8.84 1.34
CA VAL A 198 -4.69 7.41 1.60
C VAL A 198 -4.80 7.14 3.10
N THR A 199 -4.29 8.04 3.92
CA THR A 199 -4.34 7.95 5.38
C THR A 199 -5.76 8.04 5.91
N ILE A 200 -6.58 8.96 5.37
CA ILE A 200 -7.94 9.21 5.84
C ILE A 200 -8.92 8.12 5.37
N LEU A 201 -8.84 7.72 4.11
CA LEU A 201 -9.82 6.82 3.48
C LEU A 201 -9.38 5.36 3.50
N GLY A 202 -8.08 5.10 3.66
CA GLY A 202 -7.52 3.76 3.58
C GLY A 202 -7.53 3.17 2.16
N VAL A 203 -7.66 4.00 1.13
CA VAL A 203 -7.71 3.59 -0.28
C VAL A 203 -6.63 4.28 -1.11
N LYS A 204 -6.10 3.56 -2.11
CA LYS A 204 -5.25 4.13 -3.15
C LYS A 204 -6.07 4.86 -4.19
N PHE A 205 -5.41 5.72 -4.98
CA PHE A 205 -6.04 6.28 -6.16
C PHE A 205 -6.48 5.15 -7.11
N SER A 206 -7.69 5.30 -7.65
CA SER A 206 -8.23 4.46 -8.72
C SER A 206 -9.18 5.34 -9.54
N PRO A 207 -9.10 5.32 -10.88
CA PRO A 207 -10.02 6.07 -11.73
C PRO A 207 -11.46 5.53 -11.66
N TYR A 208 -11.66 4.34 -11.09
CA TYR A 208 -12.98 3.72 -10.94
C TYR A 208 -13.69 4.09 -9.62
N LEU A 209 -13.01 4.79 -8.71
CA LEU A 209 -13.62 5.25 -7.47
C LEU A 209 -14.39 6.56 -7.70
N ASP A 210 -15.53 6.67 -7.03
CA ASP A 210 -16.29 7.91 -7.00
C ASP A 210 -15.64 8.91 -6.02
N TRP A 211 -14.64 9.64 -6.52
CA TRP A 211 -13.97 10.70 -5.77
C TRP A 211 -14.90 11.85 -5.38
N GLY A 212 -16.04 12.01 -6.06
CA GLY A 212 -17.03 13.00 -5.68
C GLY A 212 -17.71 12.66 -4.36
N THR A 213 -18.01 11.38 -4.15
CA THR A 213 -18.53 10.87 -2.86
C THR A 213 -17.53 11.10 -1.73
N TYR A 214 -16.22 10.97 -2.00
CA TYR A 214 -15.16 11.21 -1.01
C TYR A 214 -14.78 12.68 -0.79
N ASN A 215 -15.12 13.55 -1.73
CA ASN A 215 -14.68 14.95 -1.71
C ASN A 215 -15.07 15.67 -0.41
N GLN A 216 -16.32 15.52 0.02
CA GLN A 216 -16.82 16.17 1.24
C GLN A 216 -16.07 15.67 2.48
N VAL A 217 -15.91 14.34 2.62
CA VAL A 217 -15.17 13.73 3.74
C VAL A 217 -13.73 14.25 3.80
N LEU A 218 -13.06 14.33 2.66
CA LEU A 218 -11.68 14.81 2.58
C LEU A 218 -11.55 16.29 2.94
N ARG A 219 -12.49 17.12 2.50
CA ARG A 219 -12.54 18.54 2.88
C ARG A 219 -12.76 18.72 4.38
N ASP A 220 -13.70 17.99 4.95
CA ASP A 220 -14.02 18.07 6.39
C ASP A 220 -12.85 17.61 7.24
N LYS A 221 -12.20 16.50 6.85
CA LYS A 221 -11.02 15.97 7.54
C LYS A 221 -9.80 16.90 7.42
N LEU A 222 -9.64 17.55 6.27
CA LEU A 222 -8.59 18.55 6.08
C LEU A 222 -8.82 19.79 6.96
N ALA A 223 -10.07 20.28 7.04
CA ALA A 223 -10.43 21.38 7.92
C ALA A 223 -10.19 21.03 9.39
N GLU A 224 -10.64 19.83 9.82
CA GLU A 224 -10.41 19.32 11.18
C GLU A 224 -8.91 19.22 11.51
N PHE A 225 -8.09 18.72 10.58
CA PHE A 225 -6.64 18.63 10.76
C PHE A 225 -6.01 20.02 10.92
N ASN A 226 -6.34 20.96 10.03
CA ASN A 226 -5.78 22.31 10.05
C ASN A 226 -6.22 23.11 11.30
N GLU A 227 -7.45 22.90 11.78
CA GLU A 227 -7.92 23.51 13.04
C GLU A 227 -7.15 22.97 14.26
N LYS A 228 -6.85 21.67 14.29
CA LYS A 228 -6.08 21.03 15.36
C LYS A 228 -4.58 21.36 15.29
N HIS A 229 -4.07 21.75 14.13
CA HIS A 229 -2.64 22.01 13.89
C HIS A 229 -2.42 23.40 13.28
N PRO A 230 -2.75 24.48 14.01
CA PRO A 230 -2.66 25.84 13.50
C PRO A 230 -1.22 26.29 13.19
N ASP A 231 -0.23 25.67 13.83
CA ASP A 231 1.20 25.98 13.62
C ASP A 231 1.81 25.23 12.43
N ALA A 232 1.10 24.23 11.88
CA ALA A 232 1.54 23.42 10.76
C ALA A 232 0.34 22.96 9.89
N PRO A 233 -0.45 23.90 9.35
CA PRO A 233 -1.57 23.54 8.49
C PRO A 233 -1.05 22.94 7.18
N LYS A 234 -1.83 22.03 6.59
CA LYS A 234 -1.63 21.59 5.22
C LYS A 234 -1.96 22.75 4.27
N ASP A 235 -1.11 22.94 3.28
CA ASP A 235 -1.15 24.03 2.30
C ASP A 235 -1.96 23.70 1.04
N PHE A 236 -2.38 22.45 0.87
CA PHE A 236 -3.26 22.03 -0.21
C PHE A 236 -4.73 22.15 0.19
N SER A 237 -5.61 22.13 -0.82
CA SER A 237 -7.06 22.03 -0.64
C SER A 237 -7.65 21.02 -1.63
N PHE A 238 -8.88 20.59 -1.34
CA PHE A 238 -9.73 19.85 -2.26
C PHE A 238 -10.77 20.81 -2.86
N PRO A 239 -10.99 20.79 -4.19
CA PRO A 239 -12.00 21.63 -4.82
C PRO A 239 -13.38 21.31 -4.23
N VAL A 240 -14.31 22.26 -4.29
CA VAL A 240 -15.71 21.94 -4.02
C VAL A 240 -16.21 21.09 -5.18
N TRP A 241 -16.46 19.81 -4.94
CA TRP A 241 -17.06 18.93 -5.93
C TRP A 241 -18.41 18.45 -5.44
N THR A 242 -19.41 18.83 -6.20
CA THR A 242 -20.82 18.71 -5.81
C THR A 242 -21.65 18.02 -6.87
N LYS A 243 -21.08 17.85 -8.08
CA LYS A 243 -21.66 17.08 -9.17
C LYS A 243 -21.56 15.59 -8.87
N PRO A 244 -22.68 14.88 -8.74
CA PRO A 244 -22.61 13.44 -8.51
C PRO A 244 -22.04 12.73 -9.74
N ASN A 245 -21.20 11.71 -9.54
CA ASN A 245 -20.59 10.98 -10.66
C ASN A 245 -21.63 10.24 -11.52
N TRP A 246 -22.76 9.85 -10.93
CA TRP A 246 -23.88 9.25 -11.64
C TRP A 246 -24.67 10.23 -12.52
N TRP A 247 -24.39 11.53 -12.44
CA TRP A 247 -25.08 12.54 -13.24
C TRP A 247 -24.88 12.29 -14.74
N ASP A 248 -23.67 11.97 -15.17
CA ASP A 248 -23.35 11.80 -16.60
C ASP A 248 -23.43 10.35 -17.09
N TRP A 249 -23.90 9.40 -16.27
CA TRP A 249 -24.05 8.01 -16.70
C TRP A 249 -25.04 7.89 -17.86
N TYR A 250 -24.88 6.86 -18.70
CA TYR A 250 -25.79 6.61 -19.82
C TYR A 250 -27.23 6.43 -19.32
N MET A 251 -28.16 7.22 -19.86
CA MET A 251 -29.55 7.36 -19.35
C MET A 251 -29.65 7.77 -17.86
N GLY A 252 -28.58 8.32 -17.30
CA GLY A 252 -28.53 8.88 -15.96
C GLY A 252 -29.19 10.27 -15.89
N ALA A 253 -29.05 10.91 -14.74
CA ALA A 253 -29.75 12.16 -14.43
C ALA A 253 -29.49 13.27 -15.46
N GLY A 254 -28.28 13.40 -16.00
CA GLY A 254 -27.92 14.41 -16.99
C GLY A 254 -28.69 14.29 -18.31
N THR A 255 -29.19 13.09 -18.65
CA THR A 255 -30.07 12.89 -19.82
C THR A 255 -31.42 13.59 -19.62
N TYR A 256 -31.95 13.57 -18.39
CA TYR A 256 -33.25 14.13 -18.04
C TYR A 256 -33.17 15.57 -17.51
N LEU A 257 -32.12 15.87 -16.74
CA LEU A 257 -31.92 17.13 -16.03
C LEU A 257 -31.05 18.13 -16.81
N GLY A 258 -30.30 17.67 -17.80
CA GLY A 258 -29.37 18.47 -18.60
C GLY A 258 -28.07 18.80 -17.87
N GLU A 259 -27.42 19.91 -18.26
CA GLU A 259 -26.16 20.36 -17.65
C GLU A 259 -26.30 20.56 -16.13
N PHE A 260 -25.28 20.13 -15.40
CA PHE A 260 -25.22 20.25 -13.95
C PHE A 260 -24.94 21.68 -13.50
N SER A 261 -25.61 22.12 -12.43
CA SER A 261 -25.25 23.30 -11.66
C SER A 261 -25.73 23.14 -10.21
N GLU A 262 -25.11 23.84 -9.25
CA GLU A 262 -25.55 23.81 -7.85
C GLU A 262 -26.99 24.25 -7.69
N ALA A 263 -27.37 25.36 -8.32
CA ALA A 263 -28.74 25.86 -8.27
C ALA A 263 -29.75 24.83 -8.79
N LYS A 264 -29.38 24.06 -9.83
CA LYS A 264 -30.22 22.98 -10.35
C LYS A 264 -30.31 21.82 -9.37
N LYS A 265 -29.19 21.40 -8.78
CA LYS A 265 -29.16 20.36 -7.75
C LYS A 265 -30.07 20.72 -6.57
N GLU A 266 -29.92 21.92 -6.00
CA GLU A 266 -30.73 22.39 -4.88
C GLU A 266 -32.21 22.44 -5.25
N PHE A 267 -32.53 22.97 -6.43
CA PHE A 267 -33.89 23.00 -6.93
C PHE A 267 -34.47 21.57 -7.06
N VAL A 268 -33.74 20.65 -7.70
CA VAL A 268 -34.19 19.27 -7.89
C VAL A 268 -34.43 18.61 -6.53
N ILE A 269 -33.49 18.70 -5.59
CA ILE A 269 -33.64 18.16 -4.23
C ILE A 269 -34.87 18.77 -3.54
N SER A 270 -35.11 20.07 -3.66
CA SER A 270 -36.28 20.72 -3.05
C SER A 270 -37.62 20.19 -3.59
N VAL A 271 -37.65 19.69 -4.82
CA VAL A 271 -38.86 19.15 -5.48
C VAL A 271 -39.02 17.66 -5.25
N VAL A 272 -37.94 16.88 -5.34
CA VAL A 272 -37.99 15.41 -5.32
C VAL A 272 -37.66 14.82 -3.95
N GLY A 273 -37.04 15.58 -3.04
CA GLY A 273 -36.51 15.09 -1.76
C GLY A 273 -35.07 14.58 -1.89
N GLU A 274 -34.27 14.75 -0.83
CA GLU A 274 -32.87 14.34 -0.80
C GLU A 274 -32.72 12.81 -0.94
N GLU A 275 -33.66 12.05 -0.37
CA GLU A 275 -33.72 10.59 -0.44
C GLU A 275 -33.92 10.05 -1.85
N ASN A 276 -34.49 10.87 -2.75
CA ASN A 276 -34.72 10.53 -4.15
C ASN A 276 -33.65 11.12 -5.07
N TYR A 277 -32.61 11.77 -4.55
CA TYR A 277 -31.50 12.32 -5.35
C TYR A 277 -30.35 11.31 -5.44
N THR A 278 -30.55 10.22 -6.20
CA THR A 278 -29.63 9.09 -6.25
C THR A 278 -29.41 8.58 -7.68
N SER A 279 -28.44 7.67 -7.86
CA SER A 279 -28.17 7.00 -9.14
C SER A 279 -29.30 6.08 -9.63
N TYR A 280 -30.20 5.64 -8.74
CA TYR A 280 -31.27 4.68 -9.05
C TYR A 280 -32.64 5.34 -9.24
N THR A 281 -32.67 6.67 -9.19
CA THR A 281 -33.91 7.43 -9.33
C THR A 281 -34.50 7.26 -10.73
N ASP A 282 -35.78 6.92 -10.79
CA ASP A 282 -36.55 6.96 -12.04
C ASP A 282 -36.82 8.42 -12.42
N TRP A 283 -35.83 9.07 -13.02
CA TRP A 283 -35.88 10.47 -13.39
C TRP A 283 -37.04 10.80 -14.33
N ALA A 284 -37.41 9.87 -15.22
CA ALA A 284 -38.54 10.04 -16.12
C ALA A 284 -39.86 10.28 -15.36
N SER A 285 -40.07 9.56 -14.25
CA SER A 285 -41.27 9.72 -13.42
C SER A 285 -41.37 11.10 -12.74
N PHE A 286 -40.22 11.73 -12.44
CA PHE A 286 -40.16 13.04 -11.78
C PHE A 286 -40.21 14.21 -12.77
N MET A 287 -39.97 13.98 -14.07
CA MET A 287 -39.92 15.05 -15.07
C MET A 287 -41.18 15.93 -15.13
N PRO A 288 -42.41 15.39 -15.10
CA PRO A 288 -43.61 16.23 -15.10
C PRO A 288 -43.63 17.20 -13.90
N LYS A 289 -43.33 16.70 -12.71
CA LYS A 289 -43.31 17.49 -11.46
C LYS A 289 -42.19 18.54 -11.47
N LEU A 290 -41.01 18.17 -11.97
CA LEU A 290 -39.86 19.06 -12.06
C LEU A 290 -40.12 20.22 -13.02
N ARG A 291 -40.68 19.95 -14.20
CA ARG A 291 -41.04 20.99 -15.18
C ARG A 291 -42.11 21.93 -14.63
N GLU A 292 -43.18 21.39 -14.06
CA GLU A 292 -44.24 22.20 -13.43
C GLU A 292 -43.69 23.11 -12.33
N ALA A 293 -42.82 22.57 -11.45
CA ALA A 293 -42.20 23.36 -10.40
C ALA A 293 -41.27 24.47 -10.95
N TYR A 294 -40.54 24.18 -12.03
CA TYR A 294 -39.63 25.14 -12.66
C TYR A 294 -40.39 26.31 -13.28
N ASP A 295 -41.44 26.00 -14.04
CA ASP A 295 -42.29 27.01 -14.67
C ASP A 295 -43.01 27.84 -13.60
N ALA A 296 -43.57 27.19 -12.57
CA ALA A 296 -44.25 27.87 -11.47
C ALA A 296 -43.31 28.76 -10.64
N TYR A 297 -42.04 28.38 -10.48
CA TYR A 297 -41.06 29.23 -9.81
C TYR A 297 -40.78 30.48 -10.64
N ASN A 298 -40.48 30.31 -11.93
CA ASN A 298 -40.11 31.42 -12.82
C ASN A 298 -41.29 32.36 -13.08
N GLU A 299 -42.53 31.87 -13.11
CA GLU A 299 -43.73 32.70 -13.20
C GLU A 299 -43.92 33.58 -11.96
N LYS A 300 -43.61 33.05 -10.77
CA LYS A 300 -43.69 33.79 -9.50
C LYS A 300 -42.53 34.76 -9.28
N HIS A 301 -41.39 34.51 -9.91
CA HIS A 301 -40.17 35.31 -9.79
C HIS A 301 -39.69 35.81 -11.16
N PRO A 302 -40.49 36.64 -11.87
CA PRO A 302 -40.18 37.07 -13.23
C PRO A 302 -38.91 37.92 -13.33
N ASP A 303 -38.56 38.64 -12.26
CA ASP A 303 -37.36 39.49 -12.18
C ASP A 303 -36.12 38.71 -11.66
N GLU A 304 -36.31 37.49 -11.18
CA GLU A 304 -35.24 36.63 -10.63
C GLU A 304 -35.50 35.15 -10.97
N PRO A 305 -35.46 34.78 -12.26
CA PRO A 305 -35.68 33.40 -12.69
C PRO A 305 -34.54 32.49 -12.23
N LEU A 306 -34.80 31.18 -12.20
CA LEU A 306 -33.78 30.18 -11.89
C LEU A 306 -32.57 30.33 -12.83
N PRO A 307 -31.33 30.28 -12.29
CA PRO A 307 -30.12 30.59 -13.05
C PRO A 307 -29.61 29.37 -13.85
N PHE A 308 -30.51 28.58 -14.43
CA PHE A 308 -30.18 27.42 -15.26
C PHE A 308 -31.22 27.21 -16.35
N ALA A 309 -30.81 26.57 -17.45
CA ALA A 309 -31.69 26.31 -18.58
C ALA A 309 -32.84 25.34 -18.22
N PRO A 310 -34.01 25.45 -18.89
CA PRO A 310 -35.11 24.50 -18.73
C PRO A 310 -34.66 23.05 -18.94
N PHE A 311 -35.38 22.11 -18.34
CA PHE A 311 -35.07 20.69 -18.50
C PHE A 311 -35.17 20.25 -19.97
N PRO A 312 -34.24 19.43 -20.50
CA PRO A 312 -34.29 18.85 -21.85
C PRO A 312 -35.63 18.16 -22.13
N PRO A 313 -36.08 18.01 -23.39
CA PRO A 313 -37.24 17.17 -23.71
C PRO A 313 -36.99 15.71 -23.29
N ASP A 314 -38.06 14.95 -23.08
CA ASP A 314 -37.93 13.54 -22.70
C ASP A 314 -37.17 12.76 -23.79
N PRO A 315 -36.19 11.93 -23.44
CA PRO A 315 -35.37 11.20 -24.41
C PRO A 315 -36.22 10.21 -25.21
N GLU A 316 -35.99 10.14 -26.52
CA GLU A 316 -36.62 9.12 -27.38
C GLU A 316 -36.07 7.73 -27.01
N VAL A 317 -36.94 6.84 -26.50
CA VAL A 317 -36.58 5.45 -26.24
C VAL A 317 -36.61 4.69 -27.56
N SER A 318 -35.48 4.19 -28.05
CA SER A 318 -35.44 3.43 -29.30
C SER A 318 -36.27 2.15 -29.18
N ASP A 319 -37.08 1.83 -30.19
CA ASP A 319 -38.00 0.68 -30.19
C ASP A 319 -37.30 -0.71 -30.15
N ASN A 320 -35.96 -0.77 -30.10
CA ASN A 320 -35.22 -2.03 -30.10
C ASN A 320 -35.13 -2.75 -28.74
N ASP A 321 -35.61 -2.13 -27.65
CA ASP A 321 -35.60 -2.71 -26.30
C ASP A 321 -37.02 -2.98 -25.73
N LYS A 322 -38.02 -3.25 -26.59
CA LYS A 322 -39.35 -3.73 -26.18
C LYS A 322 -39.53 -5.23 -26.36
#